data_AF-A0A9N9JRB4-F1
#
_entry.id   AF-A0A9N9JRB4-F1
#
_cell.length_a   1.000
_cell.length_b   1.000
_cell.length_c   1.000
_cell.angle_alpha   90.00
_cell.angle_beta   90.00
_cell.angle_gamma   90.00
#
_symmetry.space_group_name_H-M   'P 1'
#
loop_
_entity.id
_entity.type
_entity.pdbx_description
1 polymer ?
#
loop_
_entity_poly.entity_id
_entity_poly.type
_entity_poly.pdbx_seq_one_letter_code
_entity_poly.pdbx_strand_id
1 'polypeptide(L)'
;TIKHLLEQIRDKAIPIFKMKFPNAITVFAFDNSTSYARYAKNALLAERMNLGPGKKQLVMQPTTFINANRVQRIQKLVFKENYPNPAM
;
A
#
# COMPACT_ATOMS: atom_id res chain seq x y z
N THR A 1 9.87 10.15 -0.52
CA THR A 1 9.54 8.71 -0.70
C THR A 1 10.32 7.88 0.29
N ILE A 2 9.80 6.73 0.75
CA ILE A 2 10.51 5.83 1.67
C ILE A 2 11.93 5.43 1.21
N LYS A 3 12.16 5.36 -0.11
CA LYS A 3 13.51 5.17 -0.69
C LYS A 3 14.49 6.26 -0.26
N HIS A 4 14.09 7.53 -0.38
CA HIS A 4 14.93 8.66 0.02
C HIS A 4 15.17 8.71 1.52
N LEU A 5 14.19 8.31 2.35
CA LEU A 5 14.40 8.18 3.79
C LEU A 5 15.47 7.11 4.09
N LEU A 6 15.39 5.95 3.45
CA LEU A 6 16.38 4.89 3.61
C LEU A 6 17.78 5.33 3.15
N GLU A 7 17.87 6.03 2.02
CA GLU A 7 19.13 6.62 1.53
C GLU A 7 19.71 7.63 2.54
N GLN A 8 18.89 8.52 3.09
CA GLN A 8 19.34 9.48 4.11
C GLN A 8 19.82 8.81 5.40
N ILE A 9 19.11 7.79 5.88
CA ILE A 9 19.51 7.06 7.09
C ILE A 9 20.85 6.35 6.86
N ARG A 10 20.96 5.63 5.74
CA ARG A 10 22.14 4.85 5.37
C ARG A 10 23.37 5.73 5.13
N ASP A 11 23.20 6.78 4.34
CA ASP A 11 24.33 7.54 3.77
C ASP A 11 24.68 8.78 4.60
N LYS A 12 23.82 9.21 5.52
CA LYS A 12 24.04 10.41 6.37
C LYS A 12 23.93 10.10 7.85
N ALA A 13 22.76 9.64 8.33
CA ALA A 13 22.49 9.55 9.76
C ALA A 13 23.40 8.54 10.48
N ILE A 14 23.56 7.33 9.92
CA ILE A 14 24.42 6.29 10.50
C ILE A 14 25.91 6.71 10.51
N PRO A 15 26.50 7.21 9.41
CA PRO A 15 27.88 7.72 9.41
C PRO A 15 28.12 8.82 10.45
N ILE A 16 27.21 9.81 10.54
CA ILE A 16 27.32 10.90 11.50
C ILE A 16 27.28 10.36 12.93
N PHE A 17 26.37 9.44 13.23
CA PHE A 17 26.26 8.83 14.56
C PHE A 17 27.53 8.07 14.92
N LYS A 18 28.02 7.19 14.03
CA LYS A 18 29.25 6.39 14.26
C LYS A 18 30.46 7.27 14.53
N MET A 19 30.58 8.40 13.84
CA MET A 19 31.68 9.36 14.04
C MET A 19 31.55 10.11 15.37
N LYS A 20 30.34 10.54 15.73
CA LYS A 20 30.11 11.39 16.90
C LYS A 20 30.05 10.60 18.21
N PHE A 21 29.64 9.35 18.17
CA PHE A 21 29.42 8.50 19.35
C PHE A 21 30.03 7.11 19.15
N PRO A 22 31.38 7.00 19.16
CA PRO A 22 32.03 5.70 19.04
C PRO A 22 31.61 4.78 20.19
N ASN A 23 31.33 3.50 19.87
CA ASN A 23 30.92 2.44 20.81
C ASN A 23 29.55 2.65 21.51
N ALA A 24 28.70 3.55 21.02
CA ALA A 24 27.35 3.72 21.53
C ALA A 24 26.30 2.95 20.71
N ILE A 25 25.18 2.59 21.36
CA ILE A 25 24.00 2.03 20.70
C ILE A 25 23.00 3.17 20.46
N THR A 26 22.41 3.22 19.27
CA THR A 26 21.36 4.19 18.91
C THR A 26 20.07 3.51 18.53
N VAL A 27 18.95 4.17 18.81
CA VAL A 27 17.60 3.77 18.39
C VAL A 27 17.05 4.87 17.46
N PHE A 28 16.68 4.48 16.25
CA PHE A 28 15.96 5.36 15.32
C PHE A 28 14.47 5.07 15.41
N ALA A 29 13.69 6.03 15.91
CA ALA A 29 12.22 5.95 15.96
C ALA A 29 11.62 6.80 14.84
N PHE A 30 10.69 6.21 14.08
CA PHE A 30 9.96 6.90 13.01
C PHE A 30 8.48 6.90 13.34
N ASP A 31 7.80 8.00 13.01
CA ASP A 31 6.35 8.02 13.07
C ASP A 31 5.75 7.22 11.89
N ASN A 32 4.54 6.69 12.07
CA ASN A 32 3.81 6.02 10.98
C ASN A 32 3.08 7.04 10.09
N SER A 33 3.72 8.19 9.82
CA SER A 33 3.09 9.23 9.03
C SER A 33 2.82 8.71 7.62
N THR A 34 1.62 9.01 7.10
CA THR A 34 1.11 8.55 5.80
C THR A 34 1.99 8.98 4.62
N SER A 35 2.94 9.89 4.83
CA SER A 35 3.99 10.25 3.87
C SER A 35 4.92 9.08 3.50
N TYR A 36 4.90 7.99 4.27
CA TYR A 36 5.66 6.75 4.03
C TYR A 36 4.81 5.52 3.78
N ALA A 37 3.48 5.63 3.81
CA ALA A 37 2.55 4.52 3.58
C ALA A 37 2.57 4.09 2.11
N ARG A 38 3.62 3.38 1.70
CA ARG A 38 3.71 2.76 0.40
C ARG A 38 2.88 1.49 0.45
N TYR A 39 1.59 1.63 0.15
CA TYR A 39 0.72 0.48 -0.08
C TYR A 39 1.33 -0.45 -1.14
N ALA A 40 1.17 -1.77 -0.95
CA ALA A 40 1.53 -2.74 -1.97
C ALA A 40 0.84 -2.39 -3.31
N LYS A 41 1.46 -2.75 -4.45
CA LYS A 41 0.91 -2.41 -5.78
C LYS A 41 -0.56 -2.87 -5.96
N ASN A 42 -0.92 -3.97 -5.32
CA ASN A 42 -2.24 -4.61 -5.32
C ASN A 42 -3.03 -4.39 -4.03
N ALA A 43 -2.60 -3.47 -3.16
CA ALA A 43 -3.33 -3.16 -1.94
C ALA A 43 -4.73 -2.64 -2.25
N LEU A 44 -5.68 -3.00 -1.39
CA LEU A 44 -7.05 -2.52 -1.48
C LEU A 44 -7.11 -1.05 -1.06
N LEU A 45 -7.34 -0.17 -2.02
CA LEU A 45 -7.44 1.27 -1.82
C LEU A 45 -8.70 1.80 -2.52
N ALA A 46 -9.64 2.36 -1.76
CA ALA A 46 -10.91 2.85 -2.30
C ALA A 46 -10.71 3.87 -3.43
N GLU A 47 -9.71 4.75 -3.33
CA GLU A 47 -9.36 5.74 -4.36
C GLU A 47 -8.92 5.11 -5.70
N ARG A 48 -8.46 3.85 -5.68
CA ARG A 48 -7.94 3.12 -6.84
C ARG A 48 -8.93 2.05 -7.34
N MET A 49 -10.10 1.92 -6.71
CA MET A 49 -11.14 1.00 -7.14
C MET A 49 -11.86 1.57 -8.36
N ASN A 50 -12.12 0.71 -9.35
CA ASN A 50 -12.94 1.09 -10.48
C ASN A 50 -14.43 1.01 -10.12
N LEU A 51 -15.19 2.01 -10.54
CA LEU A 51 -16.66 2.00 -10.45
C LEU A 51 -17.31 1.07 -11.49
N GLY A 52 -16.63 0.80 -12.61
CA GLY A 52 -17.14 -0.04 -13.70
C GLY A 52 -16.03 -0.58 -14.62
N PRO A 53 -16.38 -1.46 -15.58
CA PRO A 53 -15.45 -2.03 -16.55
C PRO A 53 -14.92 -0.95 -17.53
N GLY A 54 -13.71 -1.15 -18.08
CA GLY A 54 -13.20 -0.36 -19.22
C GLY A 54 -12.08 0.65 -18.96
N LYS A 55 -11.67 0.89 -17.70
CA LYS A 55 -10.48 1.72 -17.38
C LYS A 55 -9.23 0.86 -17.12
N LYS A 56 -8.05 1.48 -16.92
CA LYS A 56 -6.81 0.82 -16.44
C LYS A 56 -7.02 0.24 -15.03
N GLN A 57 -7.76 -0.87 -14.93
CA GLN A 57 -8.07 -1.53 -13.67
C GLN A 57 -6.79 -2.02 -13.02
N LEU A 58 -6.54 -1.58 -11.79
CA LEU A 58 -5.49 -2.13 -10.96
C LEU A 58 -5.91 -3.52 -10.48
N VAL A 59 -4.97 -4.46 -10.55
CA VAL A 59 -5.15 -5.80 -9.98
C VAL A 59 -5.04 -5.69 -8.47
N MET A 60 -6.19 -5.59 -7.79
CA MET A 60 -6.29 -5.50 -6.33
C MET A 60 -6.56 -6.86 -5.69
N GLN A 61 -6.12 -7.03 -4.44
CA GLN A 61 -6.46 -8.19 -3.64
C GLN A 61 -7.97 -8.29 -3.39
N PRO A 62 -8.58 -9.48 -3.46
CA PRO A 62 -9.99 -9.66 -3.14
C PRO A 62 -10.24 -9.38 -1.66
N THR A 63 -11.46 -8.94 -1.35
CA THR A 63 -11.92 -8.73 0.02
C THR A 63 -13.09 -9.65 0.34
N THR A 64 -13.57 -9.61 1.57
CA THR A 64 -14.77 -10.32 2.00
C THR A 64 -15.82 -9.35 2.51
N PHE A 65 -17.09 -9.72 2.35
CA PHE A 65 -18.22 -9.01 2.94
C PHE A 65 -19.26 -10.01 3.41
N ILE A 66 -20.10 -9.59 4.37
CA ILE A 66 -21.25 -10.37 4.82
C ILE A 66 -22.46 -9.92 4.00
N ASN A 67 -23.11 -10.85 3.32
CA ASN A 67 -24.32 -10.54 2.54
C ASN A 67 -25.57 -10.44 3.43
N ALA A 68 -26.72 -10.10 2.85
CA ALA A 68 -28.00 -9.98 3.56
C ALA A 68 -28.39 -11.25 4.34
N ASN A 69 -27.95 -12.42 3.87
CA ASN A 69 -28.22 -13.71 4.51
C ASN A 69 -27.19 -14.07 5.59
N ARG A 70 -26.37 -13.11 6.03
CA ARG A 70 -25.28 -13.29 7.01
C ARG A 70 -24.20 -14.29 6.60
N VAL A 71 -24.04 -14.53 5.29
CA VAL A 71 -23.01 -15.42 4.75
C VAL A 71 -21.82 -14.60 4.27
N GLN A 72 -20.62 -14.99 4.68
CA GLN A 72 -19.39 -14.40 4.16
C GLN A 72 -19.19 -14.74 2.68
N ARG A 73 -18.95 -13.72 1.86
CA ARG A 73 -18.70 -13.85 0.43
C ARG A 73 -17.39 -13.17 0.06
N ILE A 74 -16.70 -13.74 -0.91
CA ILE A 74 -15.50 -13.13 -1.51
C ILE A 74 -15.96 -12.13 -2.57
N GLN A 75 -15.53 -10.88 -2.43
CA GLN A 75 -15.67 -9.85 -3.45
C GLN A 75 -14.36 -9.75 -4.24
N LYS A 76 -14.42 -10.14 -5.51
CA LYS A 76 -13.34 -9.86 -6.47
C LYS A 76 -13.38 -8.38 -6.84
N LEU A 77 -12.21 -7.76 -6.92
CA LEU A 77 -12.04 -6.33 -7.26
C LEU A 77 -11.47 -6.10 -8.65
N VAL A 78 -11.40 -7.19 -9.43
CA VAL A 78 -11.01 -7.21 -10.84
C VAL A 78 -12.23 -7.68 -11.63
N PHE A 79 -12.62 -6.94 -12.66
CA PHE A 79 -13.70 -7.34 -13.55
C PHE A 79 -13.23 -8.51 -14.42
N LYS A 80 -14.13 -9.42 -14.77
CA LYS A 80 -13.83 -10.44 -15.79
C LYS A 80 -13.74 -9.77 -17.16
N GLU A 81 -12.99 -10.35 -18.09
CA GLU A 81 -12.91 -9.86 -19.47
C GLU A 81 -14.29 -9.78 -20.14
N ASN A 82 -15.19 -10.70 -19.80
CA ASN A 82 -16.55 -10.77 -20.31
C ASN A 82 -17.58 -10.03 -19.42
N TYR A 83 -17.15 -9.07 -18.61
CA TYR A 83 -18.10 -8.34 -17.76
C TYR A 83 -18.96 -7.41 -18.62
N PRO A 84 -20.30 -7.51 -18.56
CA PRO A 84 -21.18 -6.66 -19.36
C PRO A 84 -20.95 -5.20 -18.95
N ASN A 85 -20.73 -4.32 -19.93
CA ASN A 85 -20.61 -2.90 -19.66
C ASN A 85 -22.02 -2.35 -19.36
N PRO A 86 -22.33 -1.93 -18.12
CA PRO A 86 -23.65 -1.42 -17.79
C PRO A 86 -23.95 -0.05 -18.44
N ALA A 87 -22.97 0.55 -19.12
CA ALA A 87 -23.12 1.79 -19.88
C ALA A 87 -23.21 1.59 -21.41
N MET A 88 -23.28 0.35 -21.89
CA MET A 88 -23.62 0.00 -23.29
C MET A 88 -25.00 -0.65 -23.36
#